data_AF-A0A3D6EIN9-F1
#
_entry.id   AF-A0A3D6EIN9-F1
#
_cell.length_a   1.000
_cell.length_b   1.000
_cell.length_c   1.000
_cell.angle_alpha   90.00
_cell.angle_beta   90.00
_cell.angle_gamma   90.00
#
_symmetry.space_group_name_H-M   'P 1'
#
loop_
_entity.id
_entity.type
_entity.pdbx_description
1 polymer ?
#
loop_
_entity_poly.entity_id
_entity_poly.type
_entity_poly.pdbx_seq_one_letter_code
_entity_poly.pdbx_strand_id
1 'polypeptide(L)'
;MKRTGNILKWAMVLLCSIALAVSIVLFIHSLGGRTLIGCGEGSSCNSVLGSRWSLLLGVIPVSALSACIYSFILVCILGVGSIDDSKFESQVRCLMLVVSGALLGAAAWFIFVQKHFIGAFCPYCMSAHCCGLVLAALLIWDAHHHGVAERPARRILLILAGIASAAVLALIQLGTTPRSAYDSGSAKKSLPEMHEFGLPVIGDREAENKILLLYDYRCSHCRKIHQMLPEVVKLLEGKVSFTLCPTPLGKECNPYISSDIDLFKGSCTLDKCALAVWKADSAKFSQMDEFLFEAGRSGWYPREEQEAMDMAATLIGEEALKRELHSEWMTDYLTSVLELFARTSSPQRAAIPRFIYNSHYMVPEADSAEALAQLIRQLINDSI
;
A
#
# COMPACT_ATOMS: atom_id res chain seq x y z
N MET A 1 19.03 -10.47 -44.32
CA MET A 1 18.88 -9.16 -43.66
C MET A 1 17.42 -8.71 -43.51
N LYS A 2 16.58 -8.65 -44.56
CA LYS A 2 15.16 -8.22 -44.43
C LYS A 2 14.31 -9.13 -43.52
N ARG A 3 14.49 -10.47 -43.59
CA ARG A 3 13.72 -11.44 -42.78
C ARG A 3 14.04 -11.38 -41.28
N THR A 4 15.31 -11.15 -40.92
CA THR A 4 15.76 -10.98 -39.53
C THR A 4 15.32 -9.65 -38.91
N GLY A 5 15.28 -8.57 -39.70
CA GLY A 5 14.75 -7.28 -39.26
C GLY A 5 13.25 -7.32 -38.92
N ASN A 6 12.46 -8.05 -39.72
CA ASN A 6 11.04 -8.23 -39.44
C ASN A 6 10.80 -9.05 -38.16
N ILE A 7 11.57 -10.11 -37.90
CA ILE A 7 11.45 -10.92 -36.68
C ILE A 7 11.77 -10.07 -35.44
N LEU A 8 12.86 -9.30 -35.48
CA LEU A 8 13.26 -8.42 -34.37
C LEU A 8 12.19 -7.35 -34.08
N LYS A 9 11.65 -6.70 -35.13
CA LYS A 9 10.57 -5.73 -34.99
C LYS A 9 9.36 -6.33 -34.28
N TRP A 10 8.88 -7.49 -34.73
CA TRP A 10 7.71 -8.13 -34.12
C TRP A 10 7.96 -8.64 -32.70
N ALA A 11 9.19 -9.08 -32.39
CA ALA A 11 9.58 -9.40 -31.01
C ALA A 11 9.49 -8.16 -30.09
N MET A 12 10.00 -7.01 -30.55
CA MET A 12 9.90 -5.75 -29.80
C MET A 12 8.44 -5.31 -29.65
N VAL A 13 7.61 -5.42 -30.71
CA VAL A 13 6.18 -5.13 -30.64
C VAL A 13 5.49 -6.01 -29.60
N LEU A 14 5.75 -7.32 -29.60
CA LEU A 14 5.15 -8.26 -28.65
C LEU A 14 5.51 -7.92 -27.21
N LEU A 15 6.80 -7.73 -26.91
CA LEU A 15 7.27 -7.37 -25.56
C LEU A 15 6.66 -6.04 -25.09
N CYS A 16 6.66 -5.03 -25.96
CA CYS A 16 6.08 -3.72 -25.65
C CYS A 16 4.56 -3.82 -25.42
N SER A 17 3.86 -4.65 -26.20
CA SER A 17 2.40 -4.84 -26.07
C SER A 17 2.04 -5.55 -24.76
N ILE A 18 2.82 -6.56 -24.34
CA ILE A 18 2.64 -7.23 -23.05
C ILE A 18 2.87 -6.23 -21.91
N ALA A 19 3.97 -5.48 -21.95
CA ALA A 19 4.28 -4.51 -20.90
C ALA A 19 3.24 -3.38 -20.83
N LEU A 20 2.75 -2.90 -21.98
CA LEU A 20 1.68 -1.91 -22.08
C LEU A 20 0.36 -2.46 -21.50
N ALA A 21 -0.03 -3.68 -21.88
CA ALA A 21 -1.24 -4.31 -21.38
C ALA A 21 -1.21 -4.47 -19.86
N VAL A 22 -0.09 -4.95 -19.31
CA VAL A 22 0.11 -5.04 -17.85
C VAL A 22 0.02 -3.64 -17.21
N SER A 23 0.66 -2.63 -17.80
CA SER A 23 0.65 -1.26 -17.28
C SER A 23 -0.76 -0.65 -17.26
N ILE A 24 -1.55 -0.85 -18.32
CA ILE A 24 -2.94 -0.40 -18.40
C ILE A 24 -3.81 -1.12 -17.38
N VAL A 25 -3.64 -2.43 -17.24
CA VAL A 25 -4.39 -3.23 -16.27
C VAL A 25 -4.09 -2.77 -14.84
N LEU A 26 -2.82 -2.56 -14.51
CA LEU A 26 -2.40 -2.02 -13.21
C LEU A 26 -2.91 -0.59 -12.97
N PHE A 27 -2.97 0.24 -14.01
CA PHE A 27 -3.55 1.57 -13.93
C PHE A 27 -5.06 1.51 -13.66
N ILE A 28 -5.81 0.68 -14.38
CA ILE A 28 -7.24 0.48 -14.14
C ILE A 28 -7.50 -0.06 -12.73
N HIS A 29 -6.68 -1.01 -12.26
CA HIS A 29 -6.75 -1.53 -10.90
C HIS A 29 -6.58 -0.40 -9.86
N SER A 30 -5.61 0.49 -10.07
CA SER A 30 -5.38 1.64 -9.19
C SER A 30 -6.53 2.65 -9.16
N LEU A 31 -7.42 2.66 -10.17
CA LEU A 31 -8.55 3.59 -10.26
C LEU A 31 -9.87 3.06 -9.66
N GLY A 32 -10.02 1.74 -9.48
CA GLY A 32 -11.35 1.17 -9.21
C GLY A 32 -11.40 -0.24 -8.63
N GLY A 33 -10.31 -0.74 -8.03
CA GLY A 33 -10.35 -1.92 -7.16
C GLY A 33 -10.76 -3.24 -7.84
N ARG A 34 -10.66 -3.36 -9.18
CA ARG A 34 -10.92 -4.64 -9.85
C ARG A 34 -9.90 -5.68 -9.39
N THR A 35 -10.37 -6.85 -8.96
CA THR A 35 -9.49 -7.94 -8.51
C THR A 35 -8.64 -8.44 -9.68
N LEU A 36 -7.34 -8.52 -9.45
CA LEU A 36 -6.36 -9.04 -10.41
C LEU A 36 -6.10 -10.52 -10.07
N ILE A 37 -6.02 -11.38 -11.09
CA ILE A 37 -5.82 -12.82 -10.91
C ILE A 37 -4.49 -13.07 -10.18
N GLY A 38 -4.55 -13.64 -8.98
CA GLY A 38 -3.35 -13.86 -8.16
C GLY A 38 -2.79 -12.58 -7.49
N CYS A 39 -3.46 -11.45 -7.64
CA CYS A 39 -3.29 -10.25 -6.81
C CYS A 39 -4.46 -10.14 -5.82
N GLY A 40 -4.76 -11.26 -5.16
CA GLY A 40 -5.71 -11.29 -4.06
C GLY A 40 -5.11 -10.74 -2.78
N GLU A 41 -5.90 -10.71 -1.74
CA GLU A 41 -5.49 -10.24 -0.42
C GLU A 41 -4.41 -11.14 0.18
N GLY A 42 -3.52 -10.54 0.99
CA GLY A 42 -2.33 -11.22 1.50
C GLY A 42 -1.26 -11.58 0.45
N SER A 43 -1.53 -11.37 -0.85
CA SER A 43 -0.54 -11.63 -1.89
C SER A 43 0.59 -10.60 -1.90
N SER A 44 1.76 -11.02 -2.37
CA SER A 44 2.90 -10.13 -2.59
C SER A 44 2.59 -9.01 -3.59
N CYS A 45 1.66 -9.24 -4.52
CA CYS A 45 1.18 -8.21 -5.44
C CYS A 45 0.45 -7.09 -4.70
N ASN A 46 -0.48 -7.45 -3.81
CA ASN A 46 -1.25 -6.48 -3.04
C ASN A 46 -0.36 -5.62 -2.13
N SER A 47 0.64 -6.22 -1.49
CA SER A 47 1.63 -5.49 -0.67
C SER A 47 2.39 -4.43 -1.48
N VAL A 48 2.75 -4.72 -2.74
CA VAL A 48 3.47 -3.77 -3.58
C VAL A 48 2.55 -2.68 -4.12
N LEU A 49 1.39 -3.06 -4.67
CA LEU A 49 0.46 -2.09 -5.27
C LEU A 49 -0.18 -1.17 -4.23
N GLY A 50 -0.40 -1.66 -3.01
CA GLY A 50 -0.88 -0.87 -1.88
C GLY A 50 0.19 -0.03 -1.18
N SER A 51 1.47 -0.16 -1.55
CA SER A 51 2.55 0.64 -0.95
C SER A 51 2.62 2.05 -1.55
N ARG A 52 3.16 3.01 -0.81
CA ARG A 52 3.45 4.37 -1.33
C ARG A 52 4.25 4.41 -2.62
N TRP A 53 5.06 3.39 -2.88
CA TRP A 53 5.94 3.34 -4.05
C TRP A 53 5.20 3.09 -5.36
N SER A 54 3.93 2.65 -5.29
CA SER A 54 3.06 2.54 -6.46
C SER A 54 2.56 3.91 -6.96
N LEU A 55 2.82 4.98 -6.21
CA LEU A 55 2.43 6.35 -6.53
C LEU A 55 3.64 7.26 -6.75
N LEU A 56 3.44 8.28 -7.57
CA LEU A 56 4.30 9.42 -7.77
C LEU A 56 3.58 10.66 -7.22
N LEU A 57 4.27 11.45 -6.40
CA LEU A 57 3.70 12.61 -5.70
C LEU A 57 2.47 12.28 -4.83
N GLY A 58 2.30 11.01 -4.43
CA GLY A 58 1.17 10.53 -3.64
C GLY A 58 -0.18 10.52 -4.37
N VAL A 59 -0.23 10.82 -5.67
CA VAL A 59 -1.49 10.94 -6.42
C VAL A 59 -1.47 10.15 -7.72
N ILE A 60 -0.34 10.15 -8.44
CA ILE A 60 -0.28 9.61 -9.80
C ILE A 60 0.24 8.17 -9.75
N PRO A 61 -0.55 7.16 -10.16
CA PRO A 61 -0.05 5.79 -10.24
C PRO A 61 1.15 5.69 -11.18
N VAL A 62 2.23 5.04 -10.74
CA VAL A 62 3.42 4.80 -11.60
C VAL A 62 3.06 3.96 -12.83
N SER A 63 2.00 3.15 -12.73
CA SER A 63 1.41 2.41 -13.84
C SER A 63 0.89 3.32 -14.96
N ALA A 64 0.34 4.50 -14.63
CA ALA A 64 -0.10 5.49 -15.61
C ALA A 64 1.08 6.02 -16.44
N LEU A 65 2.17 6.41 -15.75
CA LEU A 65 3.39 6.88 -16.39
C LEU A 65 3.99 5.79 -17.31
N SER A 66 4.03 4.54 -16.83
CA SER A 66 4.52 3.42 -17.63
C SER A 66 3.66 3.14 -18.87
N ALA A 67 2.33 3.27 -18.76
CA ALA A 67 1.43 3.11 -19.91
C ALA A 67 1.69 4.18 -20.99
N CYS A 68 1.96 5.43 -20.60
CA CYS A 68 2.36 6.49 -21.54
C CYS A 68 3.69 6.15 -22.24
N ILE A 69 4.70 5.71 -21.49
CA ILE A 69 6.02 5.36 -22.03
C ILE A 69 5.91 4.18 -23.01
N TYR A 70 5.22 3.09 -22.64
CA TYR A 70 5.07 1.94 -23.54
C TYR A 70 4.19 2.25 -24.75
N SER A 71 3.19 3.13 -24.63
CA SER A 71 2.41 3.61 -25.79
C SER A 71 3.30 4.37 -26.77
N PHE A 72 4.15 5.26 -26.25
CA PHE A 72 5.12 6.01 -27.06
C PHE A 72 6.10 5.07 -27.77
N ILE A 73 6.70 4.11 -27.06
CA ILE A 73 7.63 3.13 -27.65
C ILE A 73 6.94 2.32 -28.75
N LEU A 74 5.72 1.84 -28.52
CA LEU A 74 4.96 1.06 -29.49
C LEU A 74 4.73 1.84 -30.80
N VAL A 75 4.33 3.11 -30.69
CA VAL A 75 4.18 4.00 -31.85
C VAL A 75 5.50 4.17 -32.59
N CYS A 76 6.61 4.40 -31.87
CA CYS A 76 7.93 4.52 -32.48
C CYS A 76 8.37 3.23 -33.20
N ILE A 77 8.23 2.05 -32.59
CA ILE A 77 8.62 0.78 -33.23
C ILE A 77 7.82 0.53 -34.51
N LEU A 78 6.52 0.80 -34.49
CA LEU A 78 5.65 0.59 -35.64
C LEU A 78 5.98 1.54 -36.79
N GLY A 79 6.23 2.82 -36.47
CA GLY A 79 6.38 3.91 -37.44
C GLY A 79 7.81 4.21 -37.91
N VAL A 80 8.86 3.88 -37.15
CA VAL A 80 10.24 4.34 -37.43
C VAL A 80 10.75 3.92 -38.81
N GLY A 81 10.39 2.73 -39.28
CA GLY A 81 10.80 2.23 -40.60
C GLY A 81 10.03 2.82 -41.78
N SER A 82 8.99 3.62 -41.52
CA SER A 82 8.19 4.32 -42.52
C SER A 82 8.53 5.82 -42.62
N ILE A 83 9.58 6.27 -41.91
CA ILE A 83 10.02 7.66 -41.92
C ILE A 83 10.96 7.86 -43.13
N ASP A 84 10.57 8.73 -44.06
CA ASP A 84 11.39 9.05 -45.25
C ASP A 84 12.56 9.99 -44.92
N ASP A 85 12.40 10.87 -43.90
CA ASP A 85 13.46 11.78 -43.46
C ASP A 85 14.47 11.07 -42.53
N SER A 86 15.63 10.72 -43.09
CA SER A 86 16.75 10.11 -42.36
C SER A 86 17.20 10.87 -41.10
N LYS A 87 17.10 12.21 -41.06
CA LYS A 87 17.45 12.98 -39.86
C LYS A 87 16.42 12.78 -38.77
N PHE A 88 15.14 12.83 -39.13
CA PHE A 88 14.04 12.59 -38.20
C PHE A 88 14.03 11.14 -37.70
N GLU A 89 14.28 10.17 -38.58
CA GLU A 89 14.45 8.76 -38.20
C GLU A 89 15.57 8.60 -37.15
N SER A 90 16.73 9.23 -37.39
CA SER A 90 17.86 9.21 -36.46
C SER A 90 17.51 9.86 -35.11
N GLN A 91 16.75 10.96 -35.10
CA GLN A 91 16.26 11.61 -33.88
C GLN A 91 15.32 10.71 -33.08
N VAL A 92 14.36 10.05 -33.74
CA VAL A 92 13.44 9.09 -33.11
C VAL A 92 14.23 7.95 -32.48
N ARG A 93 15.23 7.40 -33.18
CA ARG A 93 16.09 6.33 -32.65
C ARG A 93 16.97 6.81 -31.49
N CYS A 94 17.45 8.06 -31.50
CA CYS A 94 18.14 8.67 -30.36
C CYS A 94 17.21 8.81 -29.14
N LEU A 95 15.95 9.19 -29.34
CA LEU A 95 14.97 9.28 -28.28
C LEU A 95 14.63 7.88 -27.71
N MET A 96 14.51 6.86 -28.56
CA MET A 96 14.35 5.47 -28.12
C MET A 96 15.54 4.99 -27.27
N LEU A 97 16.78 5.45 -27.53
CA LEU A 97 17.93 5.17 -26.67
C LEU A 97 17.79 5.81 -25.28
N VAL A 98 17.30 7.05 -25.19
CA VAL A 98 17.01 7.69 -23.89
C VAL A 98 15.93 6.91 -23.14
N VAL A 99 14.84 6.56 -23.82
CA VAL A 99 13.75 5.78 -23.21
C VAL A 99 14.24 4.40 -22.76
N SER A 100 15.14 3.75 -23.51
CA SER A 100 15.74 2.46 -23.11
C SER A 100 16.51 2.58 -21.79
N GLY A 101 17.28 3.67 -21.61
CA GLY A 101 17.95 3.96 -20.34
C GLY A 101 16.97 4.18 -19.19
N ALA A 102 15.85 4.85 -19.45
CA ALA A 102 14.80 5.05 -18.45
C ALA A 102 14.15 3.72 -18.02
N LEU A 103 13.91 2.79 -18.96
CA LEU A 103 13.41 1.44 -18.64
C LEU A 103 14.39 0.67 -17.74
N LEU A 104 15.70 0.72 -18.05
CA LEU A 104 16.74 0.07 -17.24
C LEU A 104 16.78 0.66 -15.82
N GLY A 105 16.80 1.99 -15.70
CA GLY A 105 16.83 2.68 -14.41
C GLY A 105 15.57 2.42 -13.59
N ALA A 106 14.39 2.47 -14.21
CA ALA A 106 13.12 2.20 -13.54
C ALA A 106 13.04 0.75 -13.04
N ALA A 107 13.46 -0.23 -13.85
CA ALA A 107 13.50 -1.62 -13.42
C ALA A 107 14.44 -1.81 -12.23
N ALA A 108 15.65 -1.24 -12.27
CA ALA A 108 16.58 -1.32 -11.15
C ALA A 108 15.98 -0.73 -9.86
N TRP A 109 15.36 0.45 -9.95
CA TRP A 109 14.75 1.12 -8.80
C TRP A 109 13.57 0.34 -8.22
N PHE A 110 12.57 -0.04 -9.03
CA PHE A 110 11.37 -0.71 -8.53
C PHE A 110 11.64 -2.15 -8.08
N ILE A 111 12.66 -2.82 -8.60
CA ILE A 111 13.14 -4.11 -8.06
C ILE A 111 13.80 -3.89 -6.70
N PHE A 112 14.63 -2.85 -6.55
CA PHE A 112 15.24 -2.49 -5.27
C PHE A 112 14.20 -2.19 -4.20
N VAL A 113 13.21 -1.36 -4.52
CA VAL A 113 12.08 -1.00 -3.63
C VAL A 113 11.34 -2.26 -3.16
N GLN A 114 10.94 -3.13 -4.09
CA GLN A 114 10.22 -4.37 -3.77
C GLN A 114 11.02 -5.28 -2.83
N LYS A 115 12.33 -5.40 -3.05
CA LYS A 115 13.20 -6.24 -2.21
C LYS A 115 13.47 -5.64 -0.84
N HIS A 116 13.81 -4.35 -0.77
CA HIS A 116 14.40 -3.75 0.42
C HIS A 116 13.43 -2.94 1.27
N PHE A 117 12.43 -2.30 0.67
CA PHE A 117 11.45 -1.50 1.41
C PHE A 117 10.15 -2.25 1.67
N ILE A 118 9.75 -3.14 0.75
CA ILE A 118 8.48 -3.86 0.86
C ILE A 118 8.71 -5.30 1.36
N GLY A 119 9.81 -5.94 0.96
CA GLY A 119 10.09 -7.33 1.28
C GLY A 119 9.22 -8.34 0.50
N ALA A 120 8.61 -7.91 -0.62
CA ALA A 120 7.73 -8.73 -1.44
C ALA A 120 7.85 -8.38 -2.93
N PHE A 121 7.67 -9.36 -3.82
CA PHE A 121 7.70 -9.17 -5.27
C PHE A 121 6.32 -9.32 -5.89
N CYS A 122 5.88 -8.32 -6.65
CA CYS A 122 4.65 -8.35 -7.42
C CYS A 122 4.89 -9.01 -8.79
N PRO A 123 4.20 -10.12 -9.12
CA PRO A 123 4.37 -10.80 -10.40
C PRO A 123 4.10 -9.90 -11.60
N TYR A 124 3.09 -9.04 -11.53
CA TYR A 124 2.75 -8.10 -12.60
C TYR A 124 3.85 -7.05 -12.83
N CYS A 125 4.36 -6.43 -11.77
CA CYS A 125 5.47 -5.48 -11.87
C CYS A 125 6.72 -6.18 -12.44
N MET A 126 7.02 -7.39 -11.95
CA MET A 126 8.15 -8.17 -12.45
C MET A 126 7.99 -8.56 -13.93
N SER A 127 6.78 -8.93 -14.37
CA SER A 127 6.51 -9.18 -15.80
C SER A 127 6.76 -7.93 -16.64
N ALA A 128 6.25 -6.77 -16.21
CA ALA A 128 6.46 -5.51 -16.91
C ALA A 128 7.96 -5.11 -16.95
N HIS A 129 8.69 -5.26 -15.84
CA HIS A 129 10.12 -4.95 -15.78
C HIS A 129 10.96 -5.94 -16.59
N CYS A 130 10.68 -7.24 -16.56
CA CYS A 130 11.35 -8.23 -17.40
C CYS A 130 11.14 -7.92 -18.89
N CYS A 131 9.89 -7.64 -19.30
CA CYS A 131 9.60 -7.23 -20.68
C CYS A 131 10.34 -5.94 -21.05
N GLY A 132 10.35 -4.94 -20.16
CA GLY A 132 11.04 -3.67 -20.36
C GLY A 132 12.57 -3.80 -20.46
N LEU A 133 13.20 -4.65 -19.63
CA LEU A 133 14.64 -4.93 -19.67
C LEU A 133 15.05 -5.58 -20.99
N VAL A 134 14.32 -6.60 -21.42
CA VAL A 134 14.58 -7.27 -22.71
C VAL A 134 14.32 -6.29 -23.86
N LEU A 135 13.23 -5.53 -23.82
CA LEU A 135 12.92 -4.53 -24.83
C LEU A 135 14.01 -3.45 -24.93
N ALA A 136 14.52 -2.95 -23.80
CA ALA A 136 15.62 -1.99 -23.76
C ALA A 136 16.88 -2.54 -24.42
N ALA A 137 17.24 -3.81 -24.15
CA ALA A 137 18.38 -4.46 -24.78
C ALA A 137 18.20 -4.57 -26.31
N LEU A 138 17.00 -4.94 -26.78
CA LEU A 138 16.71 -5.02 -28.21
C LEU A 138 16.72 -3.65 -28.90
N LEU A 139 16.22 -2.60 -28.25
CA LEU A 139 16.28 -1.22 -28.77
C LEU A 139 17.71 -0.70 -28.88
N ILE A 140 18.56 -0.99 -27.89
CA ILE A 140 19.98 -0.62 -27.91
C ILE A 140 20.71 -1.39 -29.01
N TRP A 141 20.40 -2.68 -29.18
CA TRP A 141 20.94 -3.52 -30.25
C TRP A 141 20.54 -3.01 -31.64
N ASP A 142 19.26 -2.71 -31.83
CA ASP A 142 18.72 -2.17 -33.09
C ASP A 142 19.37 -0.82 -33.44
N ALA A 143 19.49 0.07 -32.47
CA ALA A 143 20.18 1.35 -32.63
C ALA A 143 21.67 1.17 -32.97
N HIS A 144 22.34 0.15 -32.42
CA HIS A 144 23.72 -0.17 -32.78
C HIS A 144 23.85 -0.57 -34.25
N HIS A 145 22.98 -1.45 -34.72
CA HIS A 145 23.02 -1.96 -36.09
C HIS A 145 22.66 -0.91 -37.14
N HIS A 146 21.80 0.04 -36.81
CA HIS A 146 21.43 1.15 -37.70
C HIS A 146 22.43 2.33 -37.62
N GLY A 147 23.58 2.19 -36.95
CA GLY A 147 24.58 3.26 -36.85
C GLY A 147 24.10 4.49 -36.06
N VAL A 148 23.06 4.36 -35.24
CA VAL A 148 22.51 5.48 -34.48
C VAL A 148 23.52 5.93 -33.44
N ALA A 149 23.74 7.25 -33.38
CA ALA A 149 24.77 7.84 -32.53
C ALA A 149 26.12 7.12 -32.69
N GLU A 150 26.66 7.14 -33.92
CA GLU A 150 27.87 6.41 -34.36
C GLU A 150 29.03 6.46 -33.35
N ARG A 151 29.19 7.59 -32.66
CA ARG A 151 30.17 7.71 -31.56
C ARG A 151 29.66 6.93 -30.33
N PRO A 152 30.38 5.90 -29.86
CA PRO A 152 29.94 5.09 -28.71
C PRO A 152 29.69 5.93 -27.46
N ALA A 153 30.52 6.96 -27.23
CA ALA A 153 30.33 7.91 -26.13
C ALA A 153 28.98 8.64 -26.18
N ARG A 154 28.49 9.02 -27.38
CA ARG A 154 27.18 9.68 -27.54
C ARG A 154 26.05 8.70 -27.23
N ARG A 155 26.16 7.45 -27.66
CA ARG A 155 25.16 6.42 -27.34
C ARG A 155 25.07 6.16 -25.85
N ILE A 156 26.21 6.00 -25.18
CA ILE A 156 26.30 5.85 -23.72
C ILE A 156 25.67 7.05 -23.03
N LEU A 157 25.97 8.28 -23.47
CA LEU A 157 25.40 9.50 -22.90
C LEU A 157 23.86 9.52 -22.99
N LEU A 158 23.28 9.12 -24.12
CA LEU A 158 21.82 9.05 -24.28
C LEU A 158 21.18 8.02 -23.33
N ILE A 159 21.79 6.85 -23.17
CA ILE A 159 21.33 5.83 -22.23
C ILE A 159 21.44 6.36 -20.79
N LEU A 160 22.57 6.99 -20.43
CA LEU A 160 22.77 7.60 -19.12
C LEU A 160 21.77 8.73 -18.84
N ALA A 161 21.40 9.53 -19.84
CA ALA A 161 20.34 10.54 -19.70
C ALA A 161 18.99 9.89 -19.36
N GLY A 162 18.69 8.75 -19.97
CA GLY A 162 17.54 7.92 -19.61
C GLY A 162 17.59 7.43 -18.16
N ILE A 163 18.71 6.83 -17.76
CA ILE A 163 18.91 6.35 -16.37
C ILE A 163 18.79 7.51 -15.37
N ALA A 164 19.36 8.67 -15.68
CA ALA A 164 19.27 9.87 -14.85
C ALA A 164 17.82 10.32 -14.66
N SER A 165 16.96 10.22 -15.68
CA SER A 165 15.53 10.52 -15.54
C SER A 165 14.82 9.57 -14.56
N ALA A 166 15.16 8.28 -14.56
CA ALA A 166 14.64 7.32 -13.58
C ALA A 166 15.21 7.57 -12.18
N ALA A 167 16.47 8.02 -12.07
CA ALA A 167 17.07 8.43 -10.81
C ALA A 167 16.37 9.68 -10.24
N VAL A 168 15.99 10.64 -11.10
CA VAL A 168 15.16 11.79 -10.67
C VAL A 168 13.81 11.31 -10.14
N LEU A 169 13.15 10.36 -10.82
CA LEU A 169 11.93 9.75 -10.30
C LEU A 169 12.14 9.09 -8.94
N ALA A 170 13.23 8.33 -8.76
CA ALA A 170 13.57 7.70 -7.49
C ALA A 170 13.82 8.73 -6.38
N LEU A 171 14.56 9.81 -6.69
CA LEU A 171 14.78 10.93 -5.76
C LEU A 171 13.48 11.65 -5.41
N ILE A 172 12.57 11.81 -6.38
CA ILE A 172 11.23 12.32 -6.11
C ILE A 172 10.50 11.37 -5.17
N GLN A 173 10.45 10.06 -5.43
CA GLN A 173 9.77 9.12 -4.52
C GLN A 173 10.42 9.00 -3.13
N LEU A 174 11.71 9.30 -3.02
CA LEU A 174 12.43 9.38 -1.74
C LEU A 174 12.16 10.69 -0.99
N GLY A 175 12.20 11.81 -1.70
CA GLY A 175 12.07 13.16 -1.13
C GLY A 175 10.63 13.64 -0.98
N THR A 176 9.73 13.14 -1.82
CA THR A 176 8.29 13.24 -1.62
C THR A 176 7.93 12.08 -0.73
N THR A 177 8.04 12.34 0.57
CA THR A 177 7.17 11.66 1.50
C THR A 177 5.76 11.78 0.90
N PRO A 178 5.00 10.68 0.65
CA PRO A 178 3.58 10.81 0.92
C PRO A 178 3.51 11.44 2.31
N ARG A 179 2.58 12.37 2.55
CA ARG A 179 2.36 12.83 3.92
C ARG A 179 2.47 11.61 4.81
N SER A 180 3.33 11.68 5.81
CA SER A 180 3.58 10.60 6.76
C SER A 180 2.26 10.05 7.34
N ALA A 181 1.17 10.82 7.21
CA ALA A 181 -0.18 10.31 7.10
C ALA A 181 -0.86 10.58 5.74
N TYR A 182 -1.33 9.56 5.03
CA TYR A 182 -1.97 9.73 3.70
C TYR A 182 -3.40 10.29 3.78
N ASP A 183 -4.01 10.26 4.96
CA ASP A 183 -5.27 10.93 5.29
C ASP A 183 -5.15 11.58 6.66
N SER A 184 -5.37 12.88 6.74
CA SER A 184 -5.33 13.63 8.00
C SER A 184 -6.26 14.84 7.95
N GLY A 185 -6.76 15.24 9.12
CA GLY A 185 -7.68 16.36 9.24
C GLY A 185 -8.18 16.56 10.65
N SER A 186 -9.20 17.42 10.77
CA SER A 186 -9.91 17.67 12.02
C SER A 186 -11.40 17.43 11.83
N ALA A 187 -12.01 16.69 12.75
CA ALA A 187 -13.43 16.49 12.81
C ALA A 187 -14.12 17.79 13.26
N LYS A 188 -15.10 18.26 12.47
CA LYS A 188 -15.86 19.48 12.78
C LYS A 188 -17.02 19.25 13.75
N LYS A 189 -17.40 17.99 13.96
CA LYS A 189 -18.48 17.59 14.88
C LYS A 189 -17.85 17.03 16.14
N SER A 190 -18.62 17.04 17.24
CA SER A 190 -18.25 16.28 18.44
C SER A 190 -17.91 14.83 18.08
N LEU A 191 -16.99 14.22 18.80
CA LEU A 191 -16.65 12.81 18.59
C LEU A 191 -17.27 11.96 19.72
N PRO A 192 -17.68 10.72 19.44
CA PRO A 192 -18.11 9.78 20.48
C PRO A 192 -17.05 9.61 21.57
N GLU A 193 -17.50 9.53 22.83
CA GLU A 193 -16.64 9.46 24.01
C GLU A 193 -16.18 8.02 24.28
N MET A 194 -15.23 7.53 23.47
CA MET A 194 -14.78 6.12 23.54
C MET A 194 -14.19 5.69 24.90
N HIS A 195 -13.79 6.64 25.74
CA HIS A 195 -13.22 6.34 27.06
C HIS A 195 -14.25 5.74 28.04
N GLU A 196 -15.54 6.03 27.86
CA GLU A 196 -16.63 5.48 28.68
C GLU A 196 -16.74 3.95 28.58
N PHE A 197 -16.28 3.37 27.47
CA PHE A 197 -16.30 1.92 27.24
C PHE A 197 -15.23 1.16 28.02
N GLY A 198 -14.25 1.85 28.63
CA GLY A 198 -13.18 1.22 29.41
C GLY A 198 -12.33 0.26 28.57
N LEU A 199 -11.93 0.68 27.37
CA LEU A 199 -11.25 -0.16 26.38
C LEU A 199 -9.81 -0.56 26.77
N PRO A 200 -9.22 -1.57 26.10
CA PRO A 200 -7.82 -1.93 26.26
C PRO A 200 -6.89 -0.75 25.92
N VAL A 201 -5.76 -0.65 26.64
CA VAL A 201 -4.79 0.45 26.47
C VAL A 201 -3.37 -0.10 26.41
N ILE A 202 -2.58 0.38 25.45
CA ILE A 202 -1.12 0.22 25.42
C ILE A 202 -0.48 1.50 25.96
N GLY A 203 0.34 1.37 27.00
CA GLY A 203 0.92 2.49 27.73
C GLY A 203 0.18 2.80 29.03
N ASP A 204 0.44 3.97 29.61
CA ASP A 204 -0.21 4.40 30.86
C ASP A 204 -1.59 5.01 30.57
N ARG A 205 -2.63 4.54 31.26
CA ARG A 205 -3.99 5.10 31.13
C ARG A 205 -4.05 6.58 31.53
N GLU A 206 -3.14 7.01 32.41
CA GLU A 206 -3.03 8.39 32.87
C GLU A 206 -1.98 9.21 32.11
N ALA A 207 -1.47 8.68 30.98
CA ALA A 207 -0.56 9.43 30.13
C ALA A 207 -1.17 10.78 29.69
N GLU A 208 -0.31 11.79 29.56
CA GLU A 208 -0.68 13.15 29.14
C GLU A 208 -1.43 13.14 27.80
N ASN A 209 -0.97 12.33 26.86
CA ASN A 209 -1.51 12.28 25.50
C ASN A 209 -2.19 10.91 25.24
N LYS A 210 -3.51 10.88 25.36
CA LYS A 210 -4.36 9.70 25.11
C LYS A 210 -4.84 9.68 23.67
N ILE A 211 -4.33 8.76 22.88
CA ILE A 211 -4.63 8.62 21.45
C ILE A 211 -5.58 7.44 21.25
N LEU A 212 -6.67 7.64 20.53
CA LEU A 212 -7.52 6.52 20.09
C LEU A 212 -6.90 5.90 18.84
N LEU A 213 -6.81 4.58 18.79
CA LEU A 213 -6.39 3.82 17.60
C LEU A 213 -7.57 3.00 17.09
N LEU A 214 -8.11 3.38 15.94
CA LEU A 214 -9.09 2.58 15.20
C LEU A 214 -8.34 1.59 14.31
N TYR A 215 -8.68 0.31 14.40
CA TYR A 215 -8.01 -0.75 13.66
C TYR A 215 -8.91 -1.96 13.42
N ASP A 216 -8.51 -2.85 12.52
CA ASP A 216 -9.22 -4.10 12.18
C ASP A 216 -8.20 -5.23 12.14
N TYR A 217 -8.55 -6.41 12.64
CA TYR A 217 -7.62 -7.55 12.67
C TYR A 217 -7.27 -8.10 11.28
N ARG A 218 -8.06 -7.81 10.24
CA ARG A 218 -7.78 -8.15 8.84
C ARG A 218 -7.01 -7.07 8.08
N CYS A 219 -6.55 -6.02 8.76
CA CYS A 219 -5.74 -4.95 8.17
C CYS A 219 -4.24 -5.17 8.42
N SER A 220 -3.48 -5.49 7.36
CA SER A 220 -2.02 -5.72 7.44
C SER A 220 -1.25 -4.51 7.95
N HIS A 221 -1.69 -3.31 7.55
CA HIS A 221 -1.10 -2.06 8.00
C HIS A 221 -1.36 -1.83 9.50
N CYS A 222 -2.54 -2.18 9.96
CA CYS A 222 -2.94 -2.07 11.36
C CYS A 222 -2.08 -2.97 12.23
N ARG A 223 -1.86 -4.23 11.81
CA ARG A 223 -0.90 -5.14 12.47
C ARG A 223 0.49 -4.52 12.58
N LYS A 224 1.02 -3.98 11.49
CA LYS A 224 2.37 -3.37 11.46
C LYS A 224 2.47 -2.23 12.46
N ILE A 225 1.50 -1.30 12.45
CA ILE A 225 1.45 -0.18 13.38
C ILE A 225 1.28 -0.68 14.83
N HIS A 226 0.41 -1.66 15.05
CA HIS A 226 0.14 -2.24 16.36
C HIS A 226 1.41 -2.80 17.03
N GLN A 227 2.25 -3.50 16.24
CA GLN A 227 3.53 -4.06 16.71
C GLN A 227 4.55 -3.00 17.14
N MET A 228 4.45 -1.77 16.61
CA MET A 228 5.35 -0.67 16.94
C MET A 228 4.95 0.08 18.22
N LEU A 229 3.69 -0.02 18.67
CA LEU A 229 3.14 0.81 19.76
C LEU A 229 3.91 0.69 21.08
N PRO A 230 4.30 -0.51 21.57
CA PRO A 230 5.03 -0.62 22.83
C PRO A 230 6.39 0.10 22.80
N GLU A 231 7.06 0.10 21.64
CA GLU A 231 8.34 0.80 21.47
C GLU A 231 8.13 2.32 21.37
N VAL A 232 7.08 2.77 20.67
CA VAL A 232 6.70 4.18 20.62
C VAL A 232 6.42 4.75 22.02
N VAL A 233 5.71 4.02 22.88
CA VAL A 233 5.48 4.43 24.27
C VAL A 233 6.80 4.68 25.00
N LYS A 234 7.80 3.81 24.79
CA LYS A 234 9.15 3.98 25.37
C LYS A 234 9.87 5.19 24.80
N LEU A 235 9.86 5.36 23.47
CA LEU A 235 10.50 6.48 22.76
C LEU A 235 9.91 7.85 23.13
N LEU A 236 8.66 7.87 23.59
CA LEU A 236 7.95 9.06 24.05
C LEU A 236 7.87 9.14 25.58
N GLU A 237 8.77 8.44 26.29
CA GLU A 237 8.96 8.54 27.74
C GLU A 237 7.68 8.26 28.56
N GLY A 238 6.78 7.42 28.05
CA GLY A 238 5.50 7.13 28.70
C GLY A 238 4.46 8.26 28.64
N LYS A 239 4.73 9.36 27.93
CA LYS A 239 3.82 10.52 27.81
C LYS A 239 2.63 10.29 26.87
N VAL A 240 2.60 9.14 26.20
CA VAL A 240 1.51 8.74 25.29
C VAL A 240 0.92 7.41 25.70
N SER A 241 -0.36 7.23 25.42
CA SER A 241 -1.02 5.94 25.44
C SER A 241 -1.99 5.77 24.28
N PHE A 242 -2.23 4.52 23.90
CA PHE A 242 -3.11 4.15 22.80
C PHE A 242 -4.28 3.37 23.33
N THR A 243 -5.47 3.96 23.27
CA THR A 243 -6.72 3.24 23.51
C THR A 243 -7.07 2.46 22.25
N LEU A 244 -7.14 1.14 22.39
CA LEU A 244 -7.38 0.21 21.30
C LEU A 244 -8.87 0.16 20.99
N CYS A 245 -9.25 0.58 19.79
CA CYS A 245 -10.63 0.60 19.30
C CYS A 245 -10.79 -0.33 18.08
N PRO A 246 -11.00 -1.65 18.28
CA PRO A 246 -11.41 -2.55 17.19
C PRO A 246 -12.60 -1.97 16.40
N THR A 247 -12.40 -1.75 15.11
CA THR A 247 -13.29 -1.02 14.21
C THR A 247 -13.45 -1.85 12.93
N PRO A 248 -14.47 -2.71 12.86
CA PRO A 248 -14.57 -3.67 11.78
C PRO A 248 -14.86 -2.93 10.47
N LEU A 249 -14.16 -3.27 9.40
CA LEU A 249 -14.40 -2.74 8.05
C LEU A 249 -15.23 -3.70 7.19
N GLY A 250 -15.70 -4.81 7.76
CA GLY A 250 -16.65 -5.71 7.13
C GLY A 250 -18.05 -5.10 7.06
N LYS A 251 -18.72 -5.27 5.92
CA LYS A 251 -20.09 -4.75 5.69
C LYS A 251 -21.13 -5.36 6.61
N GLU A 252 -20.82 -6.49 7.25
CA GLU A 252 -21.71 -7.15 8.20
C GLU A 252 -22.01 -6.25 9.40
N CYS A 253 -21.06 -5.40 9.77
CA CYS A 253 -21.22 -4.48 10.90
C CYS A 253 -20.98 -3.01 10.55
N ASN A 254 -20.27 -2.70 9.46
CA ASN A 254 -19.94 -1.31 9.11
C ASN A 254 -20.75 -0.79 7.93
N PRO A 255 -21.82 0.00 8.17
CA PRO A 255 -22.66 0.54 7.10
C PRO A 255 -21.99 1.66 6.30
N TYR A 256 -20.83 2.15 6.73
CA TYR A 256 -20.10 3.23 6.07
C TYR A 256 -19.13 2.74 4.99
N ILE A 257 -19.02 1.43 4.80
CA ILE A 257 -18.21 0.81 3.75
C ILE A 257 -19.07 0.56 2.51
N SER A 258 -18.74 1.25 1.41
CA SER A 258 -19.54 1.28 0.18
C SER A 258 -19.35 0.03 -0.70
N SER A 259 -18.15 -0.52 -0.75
CA SER A 259 -17.80 -1.69 -1.56
C SER A 259 -17.54 -2.91 -0.70
N ASP A 260 -18.03 -4.06 -1.14
CA ASP A 260 -17.72 -5.32 -0.46
C ASP A 260 -16.29 -5.67 -0.83
N ILE A 261 -15.40 -5.61 0.16
CA ILE A 261 -13.99 -5.93 -0.01
C ILE A 261 -13.80 -7.24 0.72
N ASP A 262 -13.50 -8.31 -0.02
CA ASP A 262 -13.32 -9.67 0.52
C ASP A 262 -12.35 -9.67 1.72
N LEU A 263 -11.40 -8.72 1.78
CA LEU A 263 -10.38 -8.57 2.83
C LEU A 263 -10.99 -8.48 4.21
N PHE A 264 -12.11 -7.76 4.31
CA PHE A 264 -12.74 -7.45 5.58
C PHE A 264 -13.96 -8.33 5.86
N LYS A 265 -14.20 -9.32 5.00
CA LYS A 265 -15.24 -10.32 5.26
C LYS A 265 -14.96 -11.01 6.59
N GLY A 266 -15.95 -11.05 7.47
CA GLY A 266 -15.79 -11.64 8.80
C GLY A 266 -14.98 -10.80 9.80
N SER A 267 -14.50 -9.61 9.42
CA SER A 267 -13.83 -8.69 10.36
C SER A 267 -14.69 -8.39 11.58
N CYS A 268 -16.00 -8.29 11.41
CA CYS A 268 -16.90 -8.08 12.54
C CYS A 268 -16.81 -9.21 13.57
N THR A 269 -16.72 -10.46 13.13
CA THR A 269 -16.61 -11.61 14.03
C THR A 269 -15.29 -11.56 14.80
N LEU A 270 -14.18 -11.25 14.14
CA LEU A 270 -12.86 -11.13 14.77
C LEU A 270 -12.85 -10.03 15.85
N ASP A 271 -13.30 -8.83 15.49
CA ASP A 271 -13.32 -7.68 16.42
C ASP A 271 -14.26 -7.93 17.60
N LYS A 272 -15.45 -8.51 17.35
CA LYS A 272 -16.38 -8.89 18.42
C LYS A 272 -15.80 -9.97 19.34
N CYS A 273 -15.04 -10.93 18.82
CA CYS A 273 -14.37 -11.93 19.66
C CYS A 273 -13.34 -11.30 20.60
N ALA A 274 -12.51 -10.38 20.10
CA ALA A 274 -11.53 -9.67 20.93
C ALA A 274 -12.19 -8.83 22.03
N LEU A 275 -13.26 -8.11 21.67
CA LEU A 275 -14.04 -7.31 22.61
C LEU A 275 -14.80 -8.18 23.62
N ALA A 276 -15.33 -9.33 23.21
CA ALA A 276 -15.97 -10.28 24.11
C ALA A 276 -14.98 -10.82 25.15
N VAL A 277 -13.75 -11.17 24.73
CA VAL A 277 -12.68 -11.56 25.66
C VAL A 277 -12.36 -10.42 26.61
N TRP A 278 -12.19 -9.19 26.12
CA TRP A 278 -11.95 -8.02 26.98
C TRP A 278 -13.04 -7.84 28.04
N LYS A 279 -14.30 -7.99 27.66
CA LYS A 279 -15.45 -7.78 28.56
C LYS A 279 -15.66 -8.87 29.58
N ALA A 280 -15.44 -10.12 29.18
CA ALA A 280 -15.57 -11.24 30.10
C ALA A 280 -14.35 -11.38 31.02
N ASP A 281 -13.14 -11.16 30.50
CA ASP A 281 -11.87 -11.32 31.23
C ASP A 281 -10.75 -10.50 30.59
N SER A 282 -10.60 -9.25 31.06
CA SER A 282 -9.63 -8.29 30.51
C SER A 282 -8.16 -8.75 30.61
N ALA A 283 -7.84 -9.66 31.53
CA ALA A 283 -6.50 -10.21 31.68
C ALA A 283 -6.10 -11.13 30.51
N LYS A 284 -7.06 -11.64 29.75
CA LYS A 284 -6.84 -12.53 28.59
C LYS A 284 -6.82 -11.80 27.25
N PHE A 285 -7.08 -10.49 27.24
CA PHE A 285 -7.16 -9.74 26.00
C PHE A 285 -5.84 -9.72 25.23
N SER A 286 -4.69 -9.57 25.89
CA SER A 286 -3.39 -9.56 25.19
C SER A 286 -3.16 -10.88 24.43
N GLN A 287 -3.54 -12.01 25.04
CA GLN A 287 -3.44 -13.31 24.39
C GLN A 287 -4.35 -13.41 23.15
N MET A 288 -5.55 -12.85 23.21
CA MET A 288 -6.48 -12.82 22.07
C MET A 288 -5.98 -11.89 20.95
N ASP A 289 -5.58 -10.68 21.31
CA ASP A 289 -5.09 -9.65 20.38
C ASP A 289 -3.83 -10.12 19.63
N GLU A 290 -2.86 -10.71 20.36
CA GLU A 290 -1.66 -11.29 19.77
C GLU A 290 -1.99 -12.45 18.82
N PHE A 291 -2.92 -13.34 19.19
CA PHE A 291 -3.33 -14.46 18.35
C PHE A 291 -3.96 -14.02 17.03
N LEU A 292 -4.82 -12.99 17.07
CA LEU A 292 -5.49 -12.45 15.88
C LEU A 292 -4.50 -11.75 14.94
N PHE A 293 -3.43 -11.16 15.47
CA PHE A 293 -2.37 -10.51 14.69
C PHE A 293 -1.14 -11.39 14.40
N GLU A 294 -1.12 -12.65 14.83
CA GLU A 294 0.02 -13.54 14.66
C GLU A 294 0.35 -13.77 13.17
N ALA A 295 1.64 -13.82 12.82
CA ALA A 295 2.07 -14.23 11.48
C ALA A 295 2.44 -15.71 11.47
N GLY A 296 1.91 -16.46 10.51
CA GLY A 296 2.33 -17.84 10.24
C GLY A 296 3.69 -17.92 9.55
N ARG A 297 4.20 -19.15 9.38
CA ARG A 297 5.52 -19.42 8.75
C ARG A 297 5.63 -18.98 7.29
N SER A 298 4.51 -18.74 6.60
CA SER A 298 4.42 -18.32 5.20
C SER A 298 4.15 -16.82 5.03
N GLY A 299 4.19 -16.03 6.11
CA GLY A 299 3.79 -14.62 6.12
C GLY A 299 2.56 -14.38 6.98
N TRP A 300 2.05 -13.14 6.97
CA TRP A 300 0.82 -12.80 7.68
C TRP A 300 -0.41 -13.09 6.81
N TYR A 301 -1.38 -13.79 7.40
CA TYR A 301 -2.71 -14.01 6.86
C TYR A 301 -3.70 -13.77 8.01
N PRO A 302 -4.79 -12.99 7.82
CA PRO A 302 -5.78 -12.79 8.88
C PRO A 302 -6.37 -14.11 9.37
N ARG A 303 -6.72 -14.18 10.65
CA ARG A 303 -7.43 -15.35 11.19
C ARG A 303 -8.81 -15.49 10.56
N GLU A 304 -9.26 -16.72 10.40
CA GLU A 304 -10.63 -16.97 9.97
C GLU A 304 -11.62 -16.84 11.13
N GLU A 305 -12.90 -16.60 10.81
CA GLU A 305 -13.94 -16.35 11.82
C GLU A 305 -14.05 -17.47 12.85
N GLN A 306 -13.98 -18.72 12.39
CA GLN A 306 -14.06 -19.88 13.27
C GLN A 306 -12.83 -19.97 14.20
N GLU A 307 -11.62 -19.65 13.69
CA GLU A 307 -10.41 -19.65 14.52
C GLU A 307 -10.50 -18.60 15.64
N ALA A 308 -11.06 -17.43 15.34
CA ALA A 308 -11.30 -16.39 16.33
C ALA A 308 -12.32 -16.82 17.40
N MET A 309 -13.44 -17.42 16.96
CA MET A 309 -14.47 -17.95 17.85
C MET A 309 -13.93 -19.06 18.76
N ASP A 310 -13.16 -19.99 18.22
CA ASP A 310 -12.57 -21.11 18.97
C ASP A 310 -11.56 -20.63 20.01
N MET A 311 -10.70 -19.66 19.65
CA MET A 311 -9.77 -19.05 20.59
C MET A 311 -10.52 -18.31 21.69
N ALA A 312 -11.51 -17.47 21.35
CA ALA A 312 -12.29 -16.74 22.35
C ALA A 312 -13.03 -17.71 23.30
N ALA A 313 -13.65 -18.77 22.77
CA ALA A 313 -14.31 -19.79 23.57
C ALA A 313 -13.32 -20.53 24.49
N THR A 314 -12.09 -20.77 24.02
CA THR A 314 -11.02 -21.34 24.85
C THR A 314 -10.64 -20.42 26.02
N LEU A 315 -10.60 -19.10 25.78
CA LEU A 315 -10.19 -18.12 26.79
C LEU A 315 -11.26 -17.85 27.85
N ILE A 316 -12.52 -17.69 27.44
CA ILE A 316 -13.60 -17.21 28.34
C ILE A 316 -14.76 -18.21 28.50
N GLY A 317 -14.75 -19.32 27.77
CA GLY A 317 -15.84 -20.30 27.74
C GLY A 317 -16.95 -19.92 26.75
N GLU A 318 -17.61 -20.92 26.17
CA GLU A 318 -18.66 -20.72 25.16
C GLU A 318 -19.82 -19.85 25.66
N GLU A 319 -20.27 -20.06 26.90
CA GLU A 319 -21.44 -19.35 27.43
C GLU A 319 -21.15 -17.86 27.66
N ALA A 320 -19.93 -17.52 28.12
CA ALA A 320 -19.52 -16.13 28.22
C ALA A 320 -19.38 -15.50 26.84
N LEU A 321 -18.77 -16.22 25.88
CA LEU A 321 -18.64 -15.74 24.51
C LEU A 321 -20.01 -15.44 23.88
N LYS A 322 -20.96 -16.38 23.93
CA LYS A 322 -22.32 -16.19 23.39
C LYS A 322 -23.02 -14.99 24.02
N ARG A 323 -22.86 -14.79 25.33
CA ARG A 323 -23.43 -13.64 26.06
C ARG A 323 -22.83 -12.32 25.60
N GLU A 324 -21.50 -12.20 25.59
CA GLU A 324 -20.84 -10.93 25.28
C GLU A 324 -21.01 -10.51 23.81
N LEU A 325 -21.03 -11.47 22.87
CA LEU A 325 -21.24 -11.21 21.43
C LEU A 325 -22.58 -10.50 21.11
N HIS A 326 -23.59 -10.70 21.97
CA HIS A 326 -24.94 -10.15 21.82
C HIS A 326 -25.31 -9.18 22.95
N SER A 327 -24.32 -8.73 23.73
CA SER A 327 -24.56 -7.80 24.83
C SER A 327 -24.97 -6.42 24.33
N GLU A 328 -25.71 -5.69 25.17
CA GLU A 328 -26.02 -4.28 24.94
C GLU A 328 -24.74 -3.45 24.81
N TRP A 329 -23.75 -3.71 25.67
CA TRP A 329 -22.43 -3.08 25.62
C TRP A 329 -21.74 -3.24 24.26
N MET A 330 -21.79 -4.44 23.65
CA MET A 330 -21.21 -4.68 22.33
C MET A 330 -21.92 -3.87 21.25
N THR A 331 -23.24 -3.77 21.34
CA THR A 331 -24.07 -3.00 20.40
C THR A 331 -23.75 -1.51 20.50
N ASP A 332 -23.73 -0.96 21.71
CA ASP A 332 -23.42 0.45 21.97
C ASP A 332 -21.99 0.82 21.56
N TYR A 333 -21.03 -0.07 21.82
CA TYR A 333 -19.66 0.09 21.37
C TYR A 333 -19.57 0.17 19.85
N LEU A 334 -20.18 -0.78 19.15
CA LEU A 334 -20.15 -0.80 17.68
C LEU A 334 -20.81 0.43 17.09
N THR A 335 -21.96 0.86 17.62
CA THR A 335 -22.59 2.12 17.19
C THR A 335 -21.64 3.30 17.36
N SER A 336 -20.99 3.42 18.53
CA SER A 336 -20.10 4.55 18.84
C SER A 336 -18.82 4.55 18.02
N VAL A 337 -18.15 3.41 17.87
CA VAL A 337 -16.88 3.32 17.13
C VAL A 337 -17.09 3.51 15.63
N LEU A 338 -18.20 3.01 15.07
CA LEU A 338 -18.52 3.19 13.66
C LEU A 338 -18.95 4.62 13.35
N GLU A 339 -19.63 5.27 14.28
CA GLU A 339 -19.88 6.71 14.17
C GLU A 339 -18.58 7.53 14.26
N LEU A 340 -17.66 7.17 15.16
CA LEU A 340 -16.34 7.78 15.24
C LEU A 340 -15.56 7.60 13.93
N PHE A 341 -15.56 6.39 13.37
CA PHE A 341 -14.97 6.09 12.07
C PHE A 341 -15.57 6.96 10.97
N ALA A 342 -16.91 7.05 10.90
CA ALA A 342 -17.60 7.84 9.89
C ALA A 342 -17.32 9.35 10.01
N ARG A 343 -17.26 9.88 11.24
CA ARG A 343 -16.98 11.31 11.51
C ARG A 343 -15.52 11.68 11.27
N THR A 344 -14.62 10.71 11.30
CA THR A 344 -13.20 10.89 11.03
C THR A 344 -12.76 10.35 9.68
N SER A 345 -13.70 9.93 8.81
CA SER A 345 -13.41 9.42 7.47
C SER A 345 -14.22 10.16 6.41
N SER A 346 -13.72 10.20 5.16
CA SER A 346 -14.53 10.60 4.00
C SER A 346 -14.89 9.39 3.15
N PRO A 347 -15.99 9.41 2.38
CA PRO A 347 -16.34 8.32 1.46
C PRO A 347 -15.23 7.97 0.45
N GLN A 348 -14.29 8.88 0.20
CA GLN A 348 -13.16 8.71 -0.72
C GLN A 348 -11.86 8.27 -0.03
N ARG A 349 -11.77 8.34 1.31
CA ARG A 349 -10.54 8.09 2.08
C ARG A 349 -10.78 7.35 3.40
N ALA A 350 -11.85 6.58 3.48
CA ALA A 350 -12.15 5.73 4.63
C ALA A 350 -11.03 4.69 4.78
N ALA A 351 -10.26 4.80 5.87
CA ALA A 351 -9.05 4.02 6.04
C ALA A 351 -8.63 3.90 7.51
N ILE A 352 -7.92 2.82 7.79
CA ILE A 352 -7.33 2.42 9.06
C ILE A 352 -5.88 1.93 8.79
N PRO A 353 -5.00 1.85 9.81
CA PRO A 353 -5.19 2.27 11.20
C PRO A 353 -5.42 3.77 11.30
N ARG A 354 -6.24 4.25 12.23
CA ARG A 354 -6.48 5.70 12.37
C ARG A 354 -6.20 6.13 13.79
N PHE A 355 -5.27 7.06 13.94
CA PHE A 355 -5.02 7.75 15.19
C PHE A 355 -5.94 8.95 15.30
N ILE A 356 -6.54 9.14 16.46
CA ILE A 356 -7.38 10.28 16.80
C ILE A 356 -6.89 10.85 18.12
N TYR A 357 -6.61 12.15 18.11
CA TYR A 357 -6.21 12.91 19.28
C TYR A 357 -7.00 14.22 19.29
N ASN A 358 -7.79 14.44 20.35
CA ASN A 358 -8.81 15.49 20.40
C ASN A 358 -9.75 15.41 19.18
N SER A 359 -9.82 16.45 18.36
CA SER A 359 -10.58 16.46 17.10
C SER A 359 -9.74 16.10 15.89
N HIS A 360 -8.41 15.99 16.02
CA HIS A 360 -7.53 15.69 14.91
C HIS A 360 -7.39 14.20 14.70
N TYR A 361 -7.26 13.80 13.45
CA TYR A 361 -7.03 12.43 13.07
C TYR A 361 -5.97 12.32 11.99
N MET A 362 -5.33 11.17 11.94
CA MET A 362 -4.44 10.81 10.86
C MET A 362 -4.38 9.30 10.68
N VAL A 363 -4.12 8.86 9.45
CA VAL A 363 -3.80 7.47 9.13
C VAL A 363 -2.29 7.38 8.96
N PRO A 364 -1.54 6.88 9.96
CA PRO A 364 -0.09 6.90 9.95
C PRO A 364 0.46 5.91 8.92
N GLU A 365 1.54 6.27 8.25
CA GLU A 365 2.37 5.37 7.44
C GLU A 365 3.80 5.42 7.97
N ALA A 366 4.22 4.36 8.67
CA ALA A 366 5.53 4.28 9.30
C ALA A 366 6.20 2.93 9.02
N ASP A 367 7.51 2.98 8.79
CA ASP A 367 8.37 1.81 8.59
C ASP A 367 9.19 1.45 9.84
N SER A 368 9.21 2.32 10.86
CA SER A 368 9.87 2.09 12.15
C SER A 368 9.12 2.78 13.30
N ALA A 369 9.41 2.38 14.54
CA ALA A 369 8.85 3.02 15.73
C ALA A 369 9.28 4.49 15.86
N GLU A 370 10.49 4.86 15.45
CA GLU A 370 10.96 6.25 15.46
C GLU A 370 10.16 7.12 14.48
N ALA A 371 9.90 6.62 13.27
CA ALA A 371 9.07 7.30 12.29
C ALA A 371 7.64 7.48 12.81
N LEU A 372 7.09 6.44 13.44
CA LEU A 372 5.76 6.50 14.05
C LEU A 372 5.71 7.49 15.23
N ALA A 373 6.76 7.54 16.06
CA ALA A 373 6.87 8.50 17.16
C ALA A 373 6.95 9.96 16.66
N GLN A 374 7.65 10.21 15.55
CA GLN A 374 7.67 11.54 14.91
C GLN A 374 6.27 11.95 14.42
N LEU A 375 5.54 11.00 13.82
CA LEU A 375 4.16 11.20 13.41
C LEU A 375 3.25 11.59 14.56
N ILE A 376 3.36 10.89 15.69
CA ILE A 376 2.55 11.18 16.88
C ILE A 376 2.87 12.56 17.45
N ARG A 377 4.15 12.95 17.49
CA ARG A 377 4.53 14.32 17.87
C ARG A 377 3.88 15.35 16.94
N GLN A 378 3.84 15.07 15.63
CA GLN A 378 3.16 15.94 14.67
C GLN A 378 1.66 16.04 14.96
N LEU A 379 0.95 14.92 15.16
CA LEU A 379 -0.48 14.92 15.50
C LEU A 379 -0.79 15.72 16.76
N ILE A 380 0.04 15.56 17.80
CA ILE A 380 -0.11 16.30 19.05
C ILE A 380 0.11 17.80 18.81
N ASN A 381 1.19 18.17 18.11
CA ASN A 381 1.51 19.56 17.81
C ASN A 381 0.43 20.23 16.94
N ASP A 382 -0.14 19.52 15.97
CA ASP A 382 -1.23 20.03 15.11
C ASP A 382 -2.54 20.22 15.90
N SER A 383 -2.63 19.69 17.12
CA SER A 383 -3.82 19.73 17.98
C SER A 383 -3.77 20.77 19.11
N ILE A 384 -2.64 21.46 19.28
CA ILE A 384 -2.44 22.58 20.20
C ILE A 384 -2.70 23.87 19.43
#